data_AF-A0A835H7J8-F1
#
_entry.id   AF-A0A835H7J8-F1
#
_cell.length_a   1.000
_cell.length_b   1.000
_cell.length_c   1.000
_cell.angle_alpha   90.00
_cell.angle_beta   90.00
_cell.angle_gamma   90.00
#
_symmetry.space_group_name_H-M   'P 1'
#
loop_
_entity.id
_entity.type
_entity.pdbx_description
1 polymer ?
#
loop_
_entity_poly.entity_id
_entity_poly.type
_entity_poly.pdbx_seq_one_letter_code
_entity_poly.pdbx_strand_id
1 'polypeptide(L)'
;MNFVGINVIEAPVLHPMSEGLFNFVIGWTFMYAPLLFTDRKRNRYIGSLGALWGFQMFLTNTFLIPYMAIRLNEAEGNYSPKEPSKFGAVMISGAPIVGLVGGGACVISTLWALFGRMDGDFGSVTDRWDFLIRYLGSERLAYAFIWDIVLYTIFQPWLIGDNLQNVLKNKVGIVSKLRFIPVVGLAAYLLSLDPDNEL
;
A
#
# COMPACT_ATOMS: atom_id res chain seq x y z
N MET A 1 -7.75 -3.39 -38.43
CA MET A 1 -9.07 -4.02 -38.63
C MET A 1 -8.87 -5.52 -38.83
N ASN A 2 -9.34 -6.34 -37.90
CA ASN A 2 -9.31 -7.80 -38.03
C ASN A 2 -10.60 -8.30 -38.68
N PHE A 3 -10.48 -9.19 -39.67
CA PHE A 3 -11.53 -9.67 -40.58
C PHE A 3 -12.64 -10.53 -39.90
N VAL A 4 -12.56 -10.75 -38.58
CA VAL A 4 -13.39 -11.74 -37.85
C VAL A 4 -14.39 -11.09 -36.87
N GLY A 5 -14.47 -9.76 -36.80
CA GLY A 5 -15.45 -9.08 -35.94
C GLY A 5 -15.24 -9.28 -34.43
N ILE A 6 -14.16 -9.93 -34.02
CA ILE A 6 -13.69 -9.95 -32.63
C ILE A 6 -13.00 -8.62 -32.39
N ASN A 7 -13.79 -7.63 -31.94
CA ASN A 7 -13.23 -6.47 -31.26
C ASN A 7 -12.75 -6.97 -29.90
N VAL A 8 -11.48 -7.39 -29.82
CA VAL A 8 -10.78 -7.42 -28.53
C VAL A 8 -10.98 -6.02 -27.98
N ILE A 9 -11.69 -5.90 -26.85
CA ILE A 9 -12.01 -4.60 -26.24
C ILE A 9 -10.70 -3.82 -26.20
N GLU A 10 -10.57 -2.82 -27.07
CA GLU A 10 -9.40 -1.94 -27.07
C GLU A 10 -9.49 -1.20 -25.75
N ALA A 11 -8.61 -1.56 -24.82
CA ALA A 11 -8.55 -0.90 -23.54
C ALA A 11 -8.36 0.60 -23.82
N PRO A 12 -9.22 1.48 -23.29
CA PRO A 12 -9.11 2.90 -23.54
C PRO A 12 -7.70 3.33 -23.12
N VAL A 13 -7.01 4.03 -24.01
CA VAL A 13 -5.67 4.53 -23.71
C VAL A 13 -5.82 5.59 -22.62
N LEU A 14 -5.42 5.24 -21.40
CA LEU A 14 -5.46 6.15 -20.27
C LEU A 14 -4.21 7.03 -20.26
N HIS A 15 -4.31 8.18 -19.59
CA HIS A 15 -3.17 9.05 -19.42
C HIS A 15 -2.12 8.37 -18.51
N PRO A 16 -0.82 8.36 -18.86
CA PRO A 16 0.21 7.68 -18.05
C PRO A 16 0.22 8.10 -16.57
N MET A 17 -0.13 9.35 -16.28
CA MET A 17 -0.27 9.85 -14.90
C MET A 17 -1.38 9.16 -14.10
N SER A 18 -2.54 8.85 -14.70
CA SER A 18 -3.63 8.19 -13.97
C SER A 18 -3.32 6.72 -13.72
N GLU A 19 -2.75 6.03 -14.72
CA GLU A 19 -2.26 4.65 -14.59
C GLU A 19 -1.17 4.56 -13.50
N GLY A 20 -0.21 5.49 -13.53
CA GLY A 20 0.88 5.55 -12.55
C GLY A 20 0.38 5.87 -11.14
N LEU A 21 -0.55 6.82 -10.97
CA LEU A 21 -1.14 7.13 -9.67
C LEU A 21 -1.87 5.92 -9.08
N PHE A 22 -2.69 5.24 -9.88
CA PHE A 22 -3.41 4.05 -9.46
C PHE A 22 -2.45 2.94 -9.00
N ASN A 23 -1.50 2.58 -9.87
CA ASN A 23 -0.55 1.51 -9.57
C ASN A 23 0.35 1.83 -8.37
N PHE A 24 0.68 3.11 -8.17
CA PHE A 24 1.41 3.58 -6.99
C PHE A 24 0.63 3.33 -5.69
N VAL A 25 -0.64 3.72 -5.65
CA VAL A 25 -1.48 3.52 -4.45
C VAL A 25 -1.72 2.04 -4.17
N ILE A 26 -1.94 1.23 -5.22
CA ILE A 26 -2.11 -0.22 -5.07
C ILE A 26 -0.81 -0.88 -4.60
N GLY A 27 0.34 -0.51 -5.17
CA GLY A 27 1.65 -1.02 -4.75
C GLY A 27 1.94 -0.71 -3.28
N TRP A 28 1.59 0.49 -2.82
CA TRP A 28 1.70 0.86 -1.41
C TRP A 28 0.75 0.05 -0.54
N THR A 29 -0.52 -0.08 -0.94
CA THR A 29 -1.54 -0.88 -0.24
C THR A 29 -1.15 -2.36 -0.14
N PHE A 30 -0.50 -2.90 -1.17
CA PHE A 30 0.03 -4.26 -1.17
C PHE A 30 1.02 -4.49 -0.03
N MET A 31 1.93 -3.54 0.18
CA MET A 31 2.90 -3.60 1.28
C MET A 31 2.26 -3.43 2.66
N TYR A 32 1.06 -2.86 2.77
CA TYR A 32 0.35 -2.76 4.05
C TYR A 32 -0.14 -4.12 4.58
N ALA A 33 -0.36 -5.13 3.74
CA ALA A 33 -0.78 -6.45 4.22
C ALA A 33 0.16 -7.04 5.28
N PRO A 34 1.46 -7.28 4.99
CA PRO A 34 2.38 -7.85 5.98
C PRO A 34 2.52 -6.95 7.21
N LEU A 35 2.44 -5.62 7.07
CA LEU A 35 2.42 -4.71 8.22
C LEU A 35 1.20 -4.93 9.13
N LEU A 36 0.00 -5.09 8.55
CA LEU A 36 -1.23 -5.37 9.32
C LEU A 36 -1.19 -6.75 9.98
N PHE A 37 -0.64 -7.75 9.29
CA PHE A 37 -0.50 -9.09 9.85
C PHE A 37 0.55 -9.15 10.95
N THR A 38 1.61 -8.34 10.89
CA THR A 38 2.63 -8.25 11.95
C THR A 38 2.28 -7.26 13.06
N ASP A 39 1.09 -6.64 13.04
CA ASP A 39 0.73 -5.67 14.09
C ASP A 39 0.48 -6.36 15.43
N ARG A 40 1.16 -5.92 16.49
CA ARG A 40 0.96 -6.48 17.85
C ARG A 40 -0.47 -6.31 18.35
N LYS A 41 -1.13 -5.23 17.93
CA LYS A 41 -2.52 -4.93 18.31
C LYS A 41 -3.53 -5.56 17.34
N ARG A 42 -3.09 -6.41 16.39
CA ARG A 42 -3.96 -7.08 15.40
C ARG A 42 -5.11 -7.86 16.02
N ASN A 43 -4.89 -8.47 17.18
CA ASN A 43 -5.89 -9.29 17.87
C ASN A 43 -7.08 -8.47 18.41
N ARG A 44 -6.98 -7.13 18.46
CA ARG A 44 -8.10 -6.24 18.79
C ARG A 44 -9.14 -6.18 17.67
N TYR A 45 -8.72 -6.47 16.43
CA TYR A 45 -9.63 -6.56 15.31
C TYR A 45 -10.30 -7.94 15.31
N ILE A 46 -11.61 -7.96 15.58
CA ILE A 46 -12.40 -9.19 15.69
C ILE A 46 -12.58 -9.87 14.32
N GLY A 47 -12.61 -9.08 13.24
CA GLY A 47 -12.82 -9.55 11.87
C GLY A 47 -11.59 -10.18 11.22
N SER A 48 -11.74 -10.58 9.95
CA SER A 48 -10.63 -11.10 9.15
C SER A 48 -9.76 -9.95 8.63
N LEU A 49 -8.50 -9.87 9.08
CA LEU A 49 -7.52 -8.91 8.54
C LEU A 49 -7.31 -9.07 7.03
N GLY A 50 -7.44 -10.30 6.52
CA GLY A 50 -7.38 -10.55 5.08
C GLY A 50 -8.58 -9.98 4.33
N ALA A 51 -9.77 -10.03 4.92
CA ALA A 51 -10.94 -9.35 4.35
C ALA A 51 -10.78 -7.83 4.44
N LEU A 52 -10.30 -7.30 5.58
CA LEU A 52 -10.02 -5.88 5.74
C LEU A 52 -9.03 -5.39 4.69
N TRP A 53 -7.91 -6.10 4.49
CA TRP A 53 -6.93 -5.76 3.47
C TRP A 53 -7.48 -5.96 2.05
N GLY A 54 -8.30 -6.99 1.81
CA GLY A 54 -8.97 -7.20 0.52
C GLY A 54 -9.89 -6.03 0.18
N PHE A 55 -10.67 -5.54 1.14
CA PHE A 55 -11.48 -4.34 0.96
C PHE A 55 -10.64 -3.08 0.87
N GLN A 56 -9.52 -3.01 1.62
CA GLN A 56 -8.54 -1.95 1.50
C GLN A 56 -8.04 -1.87 0.05
N MET A 57 -7.74 -2.96 -0.64
CA MET A 57 -7.31 -2.91 -2.04
C MET A 57 -8.29 -2.23 -3.01
N PHE A 58 -9.58 -2.16 -2.68
CA PHE A 58 -10.60 -1.52 -3.53
C PHE A 58 -11.06 -0.15 -3.03
N LEU A 59 -11.08 0.08 -1.72
CA LEU A 59 -11.67 1.26 -1.08
C LEU A 59 -10.75 1.89 -0.02
N THR A 60 -9.49 1.51 -0.04
CA THR A 60 -8.30 1.99 0.71
C THR A 60 -8.62 2.97 1.88
N ASN A 61 -9.05 4.20 1.64
CA ASN A 61 -9.38 5.18 2.69
C ASN A 61 -10.38 4.72 3.77
N THR A 62 -11.37 3.90 3.40
CA THR A 62 -12.55 3.64 4.23
C THR A 62 -12.27 2.63 5.35
N PHE A 63 -11.32 1.72 5.14
CA PHE A 63 -11.11 0.58 6.06
C PHE A 63 -9.94 0.79 7.01
N LEU A 64 -8.98 1.62 6.62
CA LEU A 64 -7.82 1.94 7.43
C LEU A 64 -8.18 2.77 8.67
N ILE A 65 -9.09 3.75 8.54
CA ILE A 65 -9.49 4.61 9.67
C ILE A 65 -10.20 3.81 10.79
N PRO A 66 -11.23 2.98 10.51
CA PRO A 66 -11.84 2.13 11.52
C PRO A 66 -10.84 1.17 12.17
N TYR A 67 -9.90 0.61 11.39
CA TYR A 67 -8.86 -0.25 11.94
C TYR A 67 -8.01 0.49 12.97
N MET A 68 -7.56 1.71 12.65
CA MET A 68 -6.80 2.53 13.60
C MET A 68 -7.62 2.92 14.83
N ALA A 69 -8.93 3.16 14.69
CA ALA A 69 -9.82 3.45 15.81
C ALA A 69 -10.01 2.24 16.74
N ILE A 70 -10.29 1.05 16.19
CA ILE A 70 -10.39 -0.21 16.96
C ILE A 70 -9.07 -0.51 17.66
N ARG A 71 -7.94 -0.23 17.01
CA ARG A 71 -6.61 -0.38 17.58
C ARG A 71 -6.35 0.53 18.77
N LEU A 72 -6.99 1.70 18.84
CA LEU A 72 -6.86 2.66 19.96
C LEU A 72 -7.73 2.32 21.17
N ASN A 73 -8.86 1.65 20.95
CA ASN A 73 -9.76 1.25 22.04
C ASN A 73 -9.09 0.29 23.04
N GLU A 74 -9.61 0.31 24.26
CA GLU A 74 -9.21 -0.62 25.31
C GLU A 74 -9.52 -2.06 24.90
N ALA A 75 -8.64 -2.98 25.29
CA ALA A 75 -8.85 -4.39 25.03
C ALA A 75 -9.97 -4.90 25.94
N GLU A 76 -11.11 -5.30 25.38
CA GLU A 76 -12.11 -6.06 26.13
C GLU A 76 -11.47 -7.38 26.62
N GLY A 77 -11.71 -7.74 27.89
CA GLY A 77 -10.89 -8.72 28.62
C GLY A 77 -10.67 -10.08 27.94
N ASN A 78 -9.51 -10.70 28.25
CA ASN A 78 -9.04 -12.03 27.86
C ASN A 78 -9.03 -12.34 26.35
N TYR A 79 -8.10 -11.71 25.63
CA TYR A 79 -7.74 -12.17 24.28
C TYR A 79 -6.68 -13.28 24.35
N SER A 80 -7.07 -14.49 23.94
CA SER A 80 -6.12 -15.54 23.56
C SER A 80 -5.41 -15.12 22.26
N PRO A 81 -4.09 -15.39 22.10
CA PRO A 81 -3.42 -15.16 20.83
C PRO A 81 -4.15 -15.94 19.72
N LYS A 82 -4.69 -15.24 18.72
CA LYS A 82 -5.21 -15.91 17.52
C LYS A 82 -4.01 -16.33 16.69
N GLU A 83 -3.94 -17.63 16.37
CA GLU A 83 -2.98 -18.12 15.37
C GLU A 83 -3.19 -17.35 14.05
N PRO A 84 -2.09 -16.97 13.38
CA PRO A 84 -2.19 -16.29 12.10
C PRO A 84 -2.93 -17.19 11.11
N SER A 85 -3.86 -16.61 10.34
CA SER A 85 -4.51 -17.33 9.24
C SER A 85 -3.45 -17.83 8.24
N LYS A 86 -3.73 -18.90 7.50
CA LYS A 86 -2.80 -19.43 6.47
C LYS A 86 -2.31 -18.33 5.51
N PHE A 87 -3.21 -17.42 5.13
CA PHE A 87 -2.86 -16.25 4.31
C PHE A 87 -1.95 -15.29 5.06
N GLY A 88 -2.23 -14.97 6.33
CA GLY A 88 -1.37 -14.13 7.16
C GLY A 88 0.03 -14.70 7.31
N ALA A 89 0.17 -16.00 7.56
CA ALA A 89 1.47 -16.67 7.66
C ALA A 89 2.28 -16.58 6.36
N VAL A 90 1.65 -16.72 5.20
CA VAL A 90 2.29 -16.52 3.89
C VAL A 90 2.73 -15.07 3.70
N MET A 91 1.91 -14.10 4.09
CA MET A 91 2.25 -12.68 3.97
C MET A 91 3.39 -12.28 4.91
N ILE A 92 3.46 -12.85 6.13
CA ILE A 92 4.54 -12.60 7.08
C ILE A 92 5.86 -13.23 6.58
N SER A 93 5.83 -14.51 6.19
CA SER A 93 7.02 -15.20 5.67
C SER A 93 7.52 -14.61 4.33
N GLY A 94 6.59 -14.15 3.49
CA GLY A 94 6.88 -13.47 2.23
C GLY A 94 7.10 -11.97 2.34
N ALA A 95 7.12 -11.39 3.55
CA ALA A 95 7.17 -9.93 3.74
C ALA A 95 8.30 -9.23 2.97
N PRO A 96 9.55 -9.75 2.91
CA PRO A 96 10.60 -9.13 2.10
C PRO A 96 10.26 -9.09 0.61
N ILE A 97 9.66 -10.16 0.08
CA ILE A 97 9.25 -10.24 -1.34
C ILE A 97 8.11 -9.25 -1.60
N VAL A 98 7.12 -9.19 -0.71
CA VAL A 98 6.02 -8.22 -0.79
C VAL A 98 6.54 -6.79 -0.77
N GLY A 99 7.52 -6.49 0.08
CA GLY A 99 8.18 -5.18 0.13
C GLY A 99 8.94 -4.82 -1.14
N LEU A 100 9.69 -5.77 -1.72
CA LEU A 100 10.40 -5.55 -2.99
C LEU A 100 9.45 -5.36 -4.17
N VAL A 101 8.42 -6.21 -4.28
CA VAL A 101 7.45 -6.14 -5.38
C VAL A 101 6.60 -4.88 -5.26
N GLY A 102 6.06 -4.58 -4.08
CA GLY A 102 5.25 -3.38 -3.86
C GLY A 102 6.05 -2.08 -3.99
N GLY A 103 7.26 -2.05 -3.43
CA GLY A 103 8.17 -0.90 -3.58
C GLY A 103 8.62 -0.70 -5.02
N GLY A 104 8.98 -1.79 -5.72
CA GLY A 104 9.31 -1.78 -7.13
C GLY A 104 8.14 -1.31 -8.00
N ALA A 105 6.93 -1.78 -7.72
CA ALA A 105 5.71 -1.32 -8.39
C ALA A 105 5.51 0.19 -8.20
N CYS A 106 5.71 0.73 -6.99
CA CYS A 106 5.63 2.17 -6.76
C CYS A 106 6.65 2.95 -7.61
N VAL A 107 7.92 2.50 -7.63
CA VAL A 107 8.98 3.14 -8.42
C VAL A 107 8.67 3.09 -9.93
N ILE A 108 8.30 1.93 -10.44
CA ILE A 108 7.94 1.75 -11.86
C ILE A 108 6.73 2.61 -12.21
N SER A 109 5.75 2.72 -11.31
CA SER A 109 4.56 3.55 -11.52
C SER A 109 4.88 5.04 -11.56
N THR A 110 5.79 5.52 -10.70
CA THR A 110 6.28 6.89 -10.77
C THR A 110 7.05 7.15 -12.06
N LEU A 111 7.92 6.23 -12.48
CA LEU A 111 8.63 6.34 -13.75
C LEU A 111 7.67 6.32 -14.95
N TRP A 112 6.62 5.49 -14.90
CA TRP A 112 5.58 5.43 -15.93
C TRP A 112 4.75 6.71 -15.97
N ALA A 113 4.39 7.29 -14.83
CA ALA A 113 3.69 8.57 -14.78
C ALA A 113 4.49 9.69 -15.49
N LEU A 114 5.81 9.74 -15.25
CA LEU A 114 6.69 10.79 -15.77
C LEU A 114 7.15 10.55 -17.22
N PHE A 115 7.50 9.31 -17.56
CA PHE A 115 8.17 8.95 -18.82
C PHE A 115 7.40 7.90 -19.65
N GLY A 116 6.27 7.41 -19.15
CA GLY A 116 5.44 6.47 -19.90
C GLY A 116 4.90 7.15 -21.15
N ARG A 117 4.97 6.47 -22.30
CA ARG A 117 4.48 6.96 -23.60
C ARG A 117 5.04 8.33 -23.99
N MET A 118 6.36 8.54 -23.85
CA MET A 118 7.04 9.76 -24.34
C MET A 118 6.87 9.97 -25.85
N ASP A 119 6.68 8.90 -26.61
CA ASP A 119 6.39 8.95 -28.05
C ASP A 119 4.91 9.20 -28.37
N GLY A 120 4.05 9.27 -27.35
CA GLY A 120 2.63 9.60 -27.51
C GLY A 120 2.37 11.09 -27.32
N ASP A 121 1.25 11.59 -27.86
CA ASP A 121 0.82 13.01 -27.80
C ASP A 121 0.37 13.47 -26.39
N PHE A 122 1.01 12.94 -25.34
CA PHE A 122 0.69 13.18 -23.92
C PHE A 122 1.49 14.35 -23.31
N GLY A 123 2.19 15.12 -24.14
CA GLY A 123 2.89 16.34 -23.74
C GLY A 123 4.11 16.12 -22.85
N SER A 124 4.69 17.26 -22.45
CA SER A 124 5.84 17.37 -21.54
C SER A 124 5.45 17.07 -20.08
N VAL A 125 6.43 16.96 -19.18
CA VAL A 125 6.19 16.77 -17.73
C VAL A 125 5.27 17.84 -17.16
N THR A 126 5.34 19.07 -17.67
CA THR A 126 4.47 20.19 -17.26
C THR A 126 3.01 19.93 -17.66
N ASP A 127 2.77 19.48 -18.90
CA ASP A 127 1.42 19.18 -19.39
C ASP A 127 0.79 18.03 -18.59
N ARG A 128 1.61 17.05 -18.20
CA ARG A 128 1.20 15.93 -17.33
C ARG A 128 0.83 16.38 -15.92
N TRP A 129 1.54 17.37 -15.38
CA TRP A 129 1.23 17.96 -14.09
C TRP A 129 -0.10 18.72 -14.12
N ASP A 130 -0.33 19.51 -15.18
CA ASP A 130 -1.60 20.22 -15.39
C ASP A 130 -2.76 19.24 -15.57
N PHE A 131 -2.54 18.14 -16.31
CA PHE A 131 -3.50 17.05 -16.41
C PHE A 131 -3.81 16.47 -15.03
N LEU A 132 -2.80 16.19 -14.20
CA LEU A 132 -3.00 15.63 -12.86
C LEU A 132 -3.88 16.55 -12.00
N ILE A 133 -3.60 17.85 -11.97
CA ILE A 133 -4.42 18.81 -11.19
C ILE A 133 -5.88 18.79 -11.66
N ARG A 134 -6.11 18.81 -12.97
CA ARG A 134 -7.47 18.74 -13.54
C ARG A 134 -8.15 17.41 -13.25
N TYR A 135 -7.41 16.31 -13.33
CA TYR A 135 -7.89 14.96 -13.04
C TYR A 135 -8.31 14.83 -11.58
N LEU A 136 -7.53 15.35 -10.64
CA LEU A 136 -7.86 15.36 -9.21
C LEU A 136 -9.13 16.15 -8.88
N GLY A 137 -9.39 17.24 -9.60
CA GLY A 137 -10.59 18.06 -9.40
C GLY A 137 -11.85 17.52 -10.09
N SER A 138 -11.68 16.72 -11.15
CA SER A 138 -12.78 16.26 -12.01
C SER A 138 -13.24 14.85 -11.65
N GLU A 139 -12.31 13.99 -11.22
CA GLU A 139 -12.56 12.56 -10.99
C GLU A 139 -12.54 12.22 -9.50
N ARG A 140 -13.68 11.72 -9.00
CA ARG A 140 -13.84 11.33 -7.58
C ARG A 140 -12.86 10.22 -7.17
N LEU A 141 -12.55 9.32 -8.11
CA LEU A 141 -11.60 8.23 -7.89
C LEU A 141 -10.18 8.77 -7.65
N ALA A 142 -9.76 9.73 -8.46
CA ALA A 142 -8.44 10.36 -8.35
C ALA A 142 -8.31 11.13 -7.02
N TYR A 143 -9.38 11.81 -6.62
CA TYR A 143 -9.47 12.49 -5.33
C TYR A 143 -9.36 11.52 -4.15
N ALA A 144 -9.99 10.34 -4.24
CA ALA A 144 -9.84 9.29 -3.22
C ALA A 144 -8.38 8.86 -3.08
N PHE A 145 -7.66 8.61 -4.19
CA PHE A 145 -6.25 8.24 -4.15
C PHE A 145 -5.33 9.25 -3.46
N ILE A 146 -5.67 10.55 -3.51
CA ILE A 146 -4.92 11.56 -2.74
C ILE A 146 -5.12 11.37 -1.25
N TRP A 147 -6.35 11.14 -0.80
CA TRP A 147 -6.62 10.81 0.59
C TRP A 147 -5.89 9.53 1.02
N ASP A 148 -5.75 8.55 0.12
CA ASP A 148 -5.03 7.32 0.42
C ASP A 148 -3.57 7.59 0.71
N ILE A 149 -2.93 8.40 -0.16
CA ILE A 149 -1.54 8.82 0.02
C ILE A 149 -1.38 9.58 1.34
N VAL A 150 -2.30 10.49 1.68
CA VAL A 150 -2.26 11.24 2.94
C VAL A 150 -2.39 10.32 4.15
N LEU A 151 -3.40 9.44 4.17
CA LEU A 151 -3.64 8.51 5.27
C LEU A 151 -2.49 7.52 5.43
N TYR A 152 -1.95 6.99 4.33
CA TYR A 152 -0.79 6.12 4.35
C TYR A 152 0.44 6.83 4.88
N THR A 153 0.68 8.08 4.47
CA THR A 153 1.80 8.87 4.98
C THR A 153 1.71 9.08 6.50
N ILE A 154 0.49 9.24 7.04
CA ILE A 154 0.28 9.43 8.49
C ILE A 154 0.35 8.10 9.26
N PHE A 155 -0.30 7.05 8.78
CA PHE A 155 -0.41 5.80 9.53
C PHE A 155 0.81 4.89 9.36
N GLN A 156 1.54 4.98 8.25
CA GLN A 156 2.79 4.22 8.06
C GLN A 156 3.78 4.42 9.23
N PRO A 157 4.22 5.64 9.58
CA PRO A 157 5.17 5.85 10.67
C PRO A 157 4.61 5.42 12.02
N TRP A 158 3.31 5.56 12.24
CA TRP A 158 2.66 5.18 13.49
C TRP A 158 2.59 3.65 13.65
N LEU A 159 2.17 2.92 12.62
CA LEU A 159 2.11 1.45 12.62
C LEU A 159 3.50 0.83 12.71
N ILE A 160 4.47 1.31 11.92
CA ILE A 160 5.85 0.82 11.99
C ILE A 160 6.44 1.12 13.36
N GLY A 161 6.18 2.31 13.92
CA GLY A 161 6.69 2.70 15.23
C GLY A 161 6.27 1.78 16.38
N ASP A 162 5.01 1.40 16.40
CA ASP A 162 4.46 0.49 17.40
C ASP A 162 4.96 -0.96 17.23
N ASN A 163 5.47 -1.33 16.05
CA ASN A 163 5.93 -2.67 15.70
C ASN A 163 7.47 -2.76 15.47
N LEU A 164 8.24 -1.76 15.91
CA LEU A 164 9.71 -1.77 15.78
C LEU A 164 10.39 -2.96 16.46
N GLN A 165 9.72 -3.63 17.40
CA GLN A 165 10.25 -4.82 18.08
C GLN A 165 10.33 -6.04 17.14
N ASN A 166 9.51 -6.07 16.08
CA ASN A 166 9.49 -7.14 15.09
C ASN A 166 10.62 -6.99 14.06
N VAL A 167 11.43 -5.93 14.17
CA VAL A 167 12.54 -5.64 13.27
C VAL A 167 13.84 -6.18 13.86
N LEU A 168 14.73 -6.68 13.00
CA LEU A 168 16.09 -7.09 13.38
C LEU A 168 16.78 -6.00 14.22
N LYS A 169 17.31 -6.37 15.40
CA LYS A 169 17.87 -5.43 16.40
C LYS A 169 18.91 -4.46 15.82
N ASN A 170 19.71 -4.91 14.85
CA ASN A 170 20.72 -4.09 14.18
C ASN A 170 20.14 -3.07 13.17
N LYS A 171 18.90 -3.26 12.70
CA LYS A 171 18.22 -2.40 11.71
C LYS A 171 17.17 -1.47 12.31
N VAL A 172 16.78 -1.64 13.57
CA VAL A 172 15.78 -0.81 14.28
C VAL A 172 16.07 0.69 14.14
N GLY A 173 17.33 1.10 14.33
CA GLY A 173 17.71 2.52 14.24
C GLY A 173 17.51 3.12 12.84
N ILE A 174 17.72 2.33 11.80
CA ILE A 174 17.51 2.75 10.39
C ILE A 174 16.01 2.80 10.10
N VAL A 175 15.26 1.75 10.43
CA VAL A 175 13.82 1.67 10.18
C VAL A 175 13.05 2.76 10.93
N SER A 176 13.45 3.08 12.18
CA SER A 176 12.84 4.15 12.97
C SER A 176 12.96 5.53 12.33
N LYS A 177 14.05 5.78 11.58
CA LYS A 177 14.22 7.03 10.81
C LYS A 177 13.46 6.97 9.49
N LEU A 178 13.55 5.85 8.78
CA LEU A 178 12.94 5.69 7.46
C LEU A 178 11.41 5.60 7.50
N ARG A 179 10.80 5.24 8.64
CA ARG A 179 9.33 5.09 8.78
C ARG A 179 8.53 6.32 8.35
N PHE A 180 9.12 7.52 8.40
CA PHE A 180 8.48 8.77 8.01
C PHE A 180 8.55 9.05 6.50
N ILE A 181 9.34 8.29 5.74
CA ILE A 181 9.45 8.43 4.29
C ILE A 181 8.39 7.54 3.64
N PRO A 182 7.40 8.11 2.92
CA PRO A 182 6.40 7.37 2.15
C PRO A 182 6.99 6.23 1.34
N VAL A 183 6.36 5.05 1.37
CA VAL A 183 6.77 3.82 0.63
C VAL A 183 8.11 3.23 1.10
N VAL A 184 9.16 4.04 1.19
CA VAL A 184 10.53 3.64 1.58
C VAL A 184 10.57 3.11 3.00
N GLY A 185 9.91 3.79 3.95
CA GLY A 185 9.85 3.35 5.33
C GLY A 185 9.19 1.98 5.48
N LEU A 186 8.12 1.75 4.71
CA LEU A 186 7.40 0.49 4.70
C LEU A 186 8.23 -0.62 4.04
N ALA A 187 8.82 -0.37 2.87
CA ALA A 187 9.71 -1.33 2.22
C ALA A 187 10.90 -1.70 3.13
N ALA A 188 11.51 -0.71 3.81
CA ALA A 188 12.61 -0.94 4.74
C ALA A 188 12.18 -1.77 5.97
N TYR A 189 10.99 -1.51 6.52
CA TYR A 189 10.42 -2.34 7.59
C TYR A 189 10.23 -3.79 7.12
N LEU A 190 9.62 -4.01 5.96
CA LEU A 190 9.36 -5.34 5.44
C LEU A 190 10.62 -6.15 5.12
N LEU A 191 11.66 -5.49 4.62
CA LEU A 191 12.98 -6.09 4.39
C LEU A 191 13.78 -6.37 5.67
N SER A 192 13.32 -5.84 6.80
CA SER A 192 14.02 -5.91 8.09
C SER A 192 13.22 -6.65 9.15
N LEU A 193 12.08 -7.24 8.78
CA LEU A 193 11.29 -8.11 9.64
C LEU A 193 12.12 -9.31 10.09
N ASP A 194 12.05 -9.60 11.39
CA ASP A 194 12.65 -10.76 12.01
C ASP A 194 11.61 -11.89 12.05
N PRO A 195 11.76 -12.95 11.23
CA PRO A 195 10.79 -14.05 11.18
C PRO A 195 10.72 -14.85 12.48
N ASP A 196 11.76 -14.79 13.33
CA ASP A 196 11.85 -15.55 14.57
C ASP A 196 11.08 -14.91 15.74
N ASN A 197 10.63 -13.66 15.59
CA ASN A 197 9.88 -12.92 16.63
C ASN A 197 8.35 -13.05 16.49
N GLU A 198 7.86 -13.73 15.44
CA GLU A 198 6.43 -13.85 15.09
C GLU A 198 5.91 -15.31 15.05
N LEU A 199 6.80 -16.30 15.18
CA LEU A 199 6.50 -17.75 15.29
C LEU A 199 6.59 -18.21 16.75
#